data_AF-A0A0S4PSD5-F1
#
_entry.id   AF-A0A0S4PSD5-F1
#
_cell.length_a   1.000
_cell.length_b   1.000
_cell.length_c   1.000
_cell.angle_alpha   90.00
_cell.angle_beta   90.00
_cell.angle_gamma   90.00
#
_symmetry.space_group_name_H-M   'P 1'
#
loop_
_entity.id
_entity.type
_entity.pdbx_description
1 polymer ?
#
loop_
_entity_poly.entity_id
_entity_poly.type
_entity_poly.pdbx_seq_one_letter_code
_entity_poly.pdbx_strand_id
1 'polypeptide(L)'
;MYAQDKPLAQKIDEQAFEKLLKYNPQTQNLWDIVGFFENEREKMRLEVAQYHEEIKTSKAKLKELREHITLAQNAIRTLEQQQAQVSKDSQDSNNEVQNALQAQINELELENSKLRVELRDLKSEYQLELITQEYYTESTHPASSPQTDTTDSIESTPKSKYE
;
A
#
# COMPACT_ATOMS: atom_id res chain seq x y z
N MET A 1 0.57 -19.35 -53.48
CA MET A 1 -0.84 -19.79 -53.63
C MET A 1 -1.19 -20.62 -52.41
N TYR A 2 -1.99 -20.09 -51.49
CA TYR A 2 -2.46 -20.86 -50.32
C TYR A 2 -3.59 -21.78 -50.79
N ALA A 3 -3.44 -23.09 -50.59
CA ALA A 3 -4.54 -24.03 -50.77
C ALA A 3 -5.64 -23.64 -49.78
N GLN A 4 -6.79 -23.20 -50.28
CA GLN A 4 -7.97 -23.03 -49.43
C GLN A 4 -8.29 -24.39 -48.83
N ASP A 5 -8.24 -24.47 -47.51
CA ASP A 5 -8.63 -25.66 -46.78
C ASP A 5 -10.10 -25.94 -47.11
N LYS A 6 -10.35 -27.07 -47.78
CA LYS A 6 -11.71 -27.46 -48.13
C LYS A 6 -12.56 -27.53 -46.85
N PRO A 7 -13.81 -27.05 -46.88
CA PRO A 7 -14.71 -27.14 -45.73
C PRO A 7 -14.83 -28.59 -45.27
N LEU A 8 -14.92 -28.80 -43.95
CA LEU A 8 -14.89 -30.13 -43.32
C LEU A 8 -15.96 -31.06 -43.91
N ALA A 9 -17.15 -30.53 -44.21
CA ALA A 9 -18.23 -31.25 -44.89
C ALA A 9 -17.78 -31.82 -46.24
N GLN A 10 -17.04 -31.04 -47.04
CA GLN A 10 -16.54 -31.47 -48.35
C GLN A 10 -15.43 -32.53 -48.22
N LYS A 11 -14.60 -32.46 -47.17
CA LYS A 11 -13.59 -33.51 -46.88
C LYS A 11 -14.26 -34.84 -46.47
N ILE A 12 -15.32 -34.77 -45.69
CA ILE A 12 -16.10 -35.95 -45.25
C ILE A 12 -16.83 -36.58 -46.44
N ASP A 13 -17.49 -35.76 -47.27
CA ASP A 13 -18.12 -36.20 -48.51
C ASP A 13 -17.08 -36.87 -49.44
N GLU A 14 -15.92 -36.23 -49.67
CA GLU A 14 -14.84 -36.81 -50.47
C GLU A 14 -14.38 -38.17 -49.94
N GLN A 15 -14.26 -38.35 -48.62
CA GLN A 15 -13.90 -39.64 -48.03
C GLN A 15 -14.98 -40.71 -48.21
N ALA A 16 -16.26 -40.34 -48.11
CA ALA A 16 -17.37 -41.26 -48.37
C ALA A 16 -17.44 -41.65 -49.85
N PHE A 17 -17.24 -40.68 -50.76
CA PHE A 17 -17.21 -40.91 -52.20
C PHE A 17 -15.99 -41.74 -52.64
N GLU A 18 -14.80 -41.50 -52.10
CA GLU A 18 -13.60 -42.31 -52.39
C GLU A 18 -13.77 -43.78 -51.96
N LYS A 19 -14.50 -44.02 -50.87
CA LYS A 19 -14.87 -45.39 -50.44
C LYS A 19 -15.90 -46.00 -51.39
N LEU A 20 -16.84 -45.21 -51.91
CA LEU A 20 -17.81 -45.65 -52.92
C LEU A 20 -17.14 -45.96 -54.26
N LEU A 21 -16.13 -45.20 -54.69
CA LEU A 21 -15.40 -45.45 -55.93
C LEU A 21 -14.61 -46.78 -55.92
N LYS A 22 -14.29 -47.28 -54.72
CA LYS A 22 -13.64 -48.59 -54.52
C LYS A 22 -14.64 -49.75 -54.52
N TYR A 23 -15.94 -49.47 -54.58
CA TYR A 23 -16.99 -50.47 -54.62
C TYR A 23 -17.05 -51.17 -55.99
N ASN A 24 -17.09 -52.51 -55.98
CA ASN A 24 -17.20 -53.29 -57.21
C ASN A 24 -18.64 -53.82 -57.37
N PRO A 25 -19.42 -53.28 -58.32
CA PRO A 25 -20.82 -53.66 -58.50
C PRO A 25 -21.03 -55.08 -59.04
N GLN A 26 -19.97 -55.79 -59.46
CA GLN A 26 -20.06 -57.19 -59.89
C GLN A 26 -19.93 -58.18 -58.72
N THR A 27 -19.45 -57.76 -57.55
CA THR A 27 -19.16 -58.65 -56.42
C THR A 27 -19.84 -58.25 -55.11
N GLN A 28 -20.42 -57.05 -55.00
CA GLN A 28 -21.07 -56.56 -53.78
C GLN A 28 -22.54 -56.19 -54.01
N ASN A 29 -23.37 -56.30 -52.96
CA ASN A 29 -24.81 -56.08 -53.03
C ASN A 29 -25.12 -54.58 -52.86
N LEU A 30 -26.05 -54.05 -53.66
CA LEU A 30 -26.43 -52.63 -53.63
C LEU A 30 -26.94 -52.18 -52.25
N TRP A 31 -27.55 -53.10 -51.51
CA TRP A 31 -27.98 -52.88 -50.12
C TRP A 31 -26.83 -52.59 -49.15
N ASP A 32 -25.62 -53.08 -49.43
CA ASP A 32 -24.42 -52.82 -48.61
C ASP A 32 -23.99 -51.34 -48.73
N ILE A 33 -24.18 -50.73 -49.90
CA ILE A 33 -23.92 -49.30 -50.11
C ILE A 33 -24.91 -48.46 -49.30
N VAL A 34 -26.19 -48.82 -49.34
CA VAL A 34 -27.24 -48.11 -48.59
C VAL A 34 -26.93 -48.16 -47.09
N GLY A 35 -26.60 -49.34 -46.56
CA GLY A 35 -26.21 -49.50 -45.16
C GLY A 35 -24.96 -48.71 -44.77
N PHE A 36 -23.97 -48.59 -45.66
CA PHE A 36 -22.79 -47.75 -45.44
C PHE A 36 -23.17 -46.26 -45.28
N PHE A 37 -23.97 -45.72 -46.20
CA PHE A 37 -24.40 -44.33 -46.12
C PHE A 37 -25.32 -44.05 -44.93
N GLU A 38 -26.16 -45.02 -44.55
CA GLU A 38 -26.98 -44.91 -43.33
C GLU A 38 -26.12 -44.85 -42.07
N ASN A 39 -25.06 -45.66 -41.99
CA ASN A 39 -24.13 -45.64 -40.87
C ASN A 39 -23.32 -44.32 -40.80
N GLU A 40 -22.75 -43.86 -41.91
CA GLU A 40 -22.05 -42.57 -41.94
C GLU A 40 -22.99 -41.40 -41.61
N ARG A 41 -24.25 -41.46 -42.07
CA ARG A 41 -25.28 -40.48 -41.69
C ARG A 41 -25.55 -40.49 -40.20
N GLU A 42 -25.70 -41.67 -39.59
CA GLU A 42 -25.97 -41.78 -38.15
C GLU A 42 -24.78 -41.28 -37.33
N LYS A 43 -23.55 -41.63 -37.73
CA LYS A 43 -22.32 -41.11 -37.13
C LYS A 43 -22.28 -39.59 -37.17
N MET A 44 -22.57 -38.97 -38.31
CA MET A 44 -22.63 -37.51 -38.43
C MET A 44 -23.71 -36.89 -37.53
N ARG A 45 -24.88 -37.52 -37.39
CA ARG A 45 -25.93 -37.03 -36.48
C ARG A 45 -25.45 -37.01 -35.03
N LEU A 46 -24.76 -38.06 -34.60
CA LEU A 46 -24.20 -38.16 -33.26
C LEU A 46 -23.11 -37.09 -33.04
N GLU A 47 -22.19 -36.92 -33.99
CA GLU A 47 -21.15 -35.88 -33.89
C GLU A 47 -21.73 -34.47 -33.84
N VAL A 48 -22.74 -34.17 -34.67
CA VAL A 48 -23.43 -32.86 -34.63
C VAL A 48 -24.14 -32.64 -33.31
N ALA A 49 -24.81 -33.66 -32.77
CA ALA A 49 -25.47 -33.57 -31.47
C ALA A 49 -24.46 -33.35 -30.34
N GLN A 50 -23.32 -34.04 -30.39
CA GLN A 50 -22.23 -33.86 -29.43
C GLN A 50 -21.66 -32.44 -29.50
N TYR A 51 -21.30 -31.95 -30.69
CA TYR A 51 -20.79 -30.59 -30.85
C TYR A 51 -21.81 -29.54 -30.39
N HIS A 52 -23.10 -29.77 -30.60
CA HIS A 52 -24.14 -28.87 -30.11
C HIS A 52 -24.11 -28.76 -28.57
N GLU A 53 -24.01 -29.88 -27.86
CA GLU A 53 -23.92 -29.88 -26.40
C GLU A 53 -22.57 -29.31 -25.90
N GLU A 54 -21.46 -29.59 -26.58
CA GLU A 54 -20.16 -28.98 -26.27
C GLU A 54 -20.17 -27.45 -26.44
N ILE A 55 -20.77 -26.95 -27.51
CA ILE A 55 -20.93 -25.51 -27.74
C ILE A 55 -21.81 -24.88 -26.65
N LYS A 56 -22.90 -25.55 -26.28
CA LYS A 56 -23.83 -25.09 -25.25
C LYS A 56 -23.16 -25.02 -23.87
N THR A 57 -22.46 -26.07 -23.47
CA THR A 57 -21.71 -26.11 -22.21
C THR A 57 -20.57 -25.09 -22.20
N SER A 58 -19.83 -24.95 -23.30
CA SER A 58 -18.77 -23.94 -23.44
C SER A 58 -19.31 -22.51 -23.34
N LYS A 59 -20.48 -22.23 -23.95
CA LYS A 59 -21.16 -20.94 -23.82
C LYS A 59 -21.58 -20.65 -22.39
N ALA A 60 -22.11 -21.64 -21.68
CA ALA A 60 -22.49 -21.49 -20.27
C ALA A 60 -21.25 -21.16 -19.41
N LYS A 61 -20.17 -21.92 -19.58
CA LYS A 61 -18.90 -21.69 -18.87
C LYS A 61 -18.30 -20.30 -19.19
N LEU A 62 -18.37 -19.87 -20.43
CA LEU A 62 -17.90 -18.53 -20.83
C LEU A 62 -18.70 -17.42 -20.15
N LYS A 63 -20.02 -17.61 -19.98
CA LYS A 63 -20.88 -16.66 -19.26
C LYS A 63 -20.47 -16.57 -17.79
N GLU A 64 -20.33 -17.71 -17.13
CA GLU A 64 -19.89 -17.80 -15.72
C GLU A 64 -18.53 -17.13 -15.51
N LEU A 65 -17.55 -17.40 -16.38
CA LEU A 65 -16.23 -16.76 -16.31
C LEU A 65 -16.29 -15.24 -16.46
N ARG A 66 -17.15 -14.72 -17.34
CA ARG A 66 -17.35 -13.27 -17.49
C ARG A 66 -17.97 -12.65 -16.24
N GLU A 67 -18.90 -13.34 -15.59
CA GLU A 67 -19.47 -12.91 -14.32
C GLU A 67 -18.40 -12.87 -13.21
N HIS A 68 -17.58 -13.92 -13.09
CA HIS A 68 -16.44 -13.92 -12.15
C HIS A 68 -15.45 -12.80 -12.40
N ILE A 69 -15.09 -12.52 -13.66
CA ILE A 69 -14.21 -11.40 -14.01
C ILE A 69 -14.81 -10.07 -13.55
N THR A 70 -16.11 -9.86 -13.79
CA THR A 70 -16.80 -8.64 -13.39
C THR A 70 -16.81 -8.47 -11.87
N LEU A 71 -17.09 -9.53 -11.13
CA LEU A 71 -17.06 -9.53 -9.67
C LEU A 71 -15.65 -9.22 -9.14
N ALA A 72 -14.63 -9.86 -9.68
CA ALA A 72 -13.23 -9.64 -9.29
C ALA A 72 -12.78 -8.19 -9.58
N GLN A 73 -13.15 -7.64 -10.74
CA GLN A 73 -12.84 -6.25 -11.08
C GLN A 73 -13.48 -5.26 -10.11
N ASN A 74 -14.76 -5.49 -9.74
CA ASN A 74 -15.44 -4.64 -8.76
C ASN A 74 -14.80 -4.75 -7.36
N ALA A 75 -14.40 -5.96 -6.96
CA ALA A 75 -13.70 -6.18 -5.70
C ALA A 75 -12.35 -5.45 -5.64
N ILE A 76 -11.54 -5.54 -6.71
CA ILE A 76 -10.27 -4.81 -6.82
C ILE A 76 -10.51 -3.31 -6.71
N ARG A 77 -11.49 -2.77 -7.44
CA ARG A 77 -11.80 -1.34 -7.41
C ARG A 77 -12.20 -0.86 -6.02
N THR A 78 -12.93 -1.69 -5.28
CA THR A 78 -13.34 -1.39 -3.90
C THR A 78 -12.14 -1.38 -2.96
N LEU A 79 -11.25 -2.37 -3.09
CA LEU A 79 -10.03 -2.46 -2.29
C LEU A 79 -9.07 -1.29 -2.57
N GLU A 80 -8.91 -0.89 -3.84
CA GLU A 80 -8.11 0.28 -4.22
C GLU A 80 -8.65 1.56 -3.58
N GLN A 81 -9.97 1.75 -3.56
CA GLN A 81 -10.61 2.89 -2.90
C GLN A 81 -10.39 2.86 -1.38
N GLN A 82 -10.54 1.70 -0.75
CA GLN A 82 -10.28 1.54 0.68
C GLN A 82 -8.82 1.82 1.03
N GLN A 83 -7.87 1.34 0.22
CA GLN A 83 -6.44 1.59 0.43
C GLN A 83 -6.11 3.09 0.31
N ALA A 84 -6.68 3.77 -0.69
CA ALA A 84 -6.50 5.21 -0.85
C ALA A 84 -7.06 5.99 0.35
N GLN A 85 -8.23 5.58 0.86
CA GLN A 85 -8.85 6.21 2.03
C GLN A 85 -8.01 5.98 3.30
N VAL A 86 -7.60 4.74 3.58
CA VAL A 86 -6.77 4.41 4.75
C VAL A 86 -5.44 5.16 4.72
N SER A 87 -4.83 5.29 3.53
CA SER A 87 -3.59 6.05 3.38
C SER A 87 -3.79 7.53 3.71
N LYS A 88 -4.91 8.11 3.26
CA LYS A 88 -5.26 9.50 3.54
C LYS A 88 -5.57 9.72 5.02
N ASP A 89 -6.42 8.89 5.60
CA ASP A 89 -6.79 8.96 7.03
C ASP A 89 -5.55 8.82 7.92
N SER A 90 -4.60 7.96 7.55
CA SER A 90 -3.33 7.80 8.27
C SER A 90 -2.44 9.03 8.17
N GLN A 91 -2.37 9.67 6.99
CA GLN A 91 -1.61 10.91 6.82
C GLN A 91 -2.25 12.07 7.59
N ASP A 92 -3.57 12.22 7.49
CA ASP A 92 -4.32 13.26 8.19
C ASP A 92 -4.18 13.09 9.71
N SER A 93 -4.34 11.88 10.24
CA SER A 93 -4.13 11.58 11.66
C SER A 93 -2.70 11.88 12.13
N ASN A 94 -1.69 11.53 11.33
CA ASN A 94 -0.30 11.79 11.68
C ASN A 94 0.02 13.29 11.67
N ASN A 95 -0.52 14.03 10.70
CA ASN A 95 -0.41 15.49 10.65
C ASN A 95 -1.11 16.15 11.84
N GLU A 96 -2.31 15.69 12.23
CA GLU A 96 -3.02 16.17 13.41
C GLU A 96 -2.21 15.95 14.70
N VAL A 97 -1.66 14.75 14.89
CA VAL A 97 -0.79 14.45 16.04
C VAL A 97 0.46 15.32 16.02
N GLN A 98 1.10 15.48 14.87
CA GLN A 98 2.31 16.30 14.74
C GLN A 98 2.01 17.77 15.08
N ASN A 99 0.90 18.31 14.60
CA ASN A 99 0.46 19.67 14.88
C ASN A 99 0.15 19.86 16.38
N ALA A 100 -0.54 18.91 17.00
CA ALA A 100 -0.83 18.95 18.43
C ALA A 100 0.44 18.92 19.28
N LEU A 101 1.40 18.04 18.94
CA LEU A 101 2.69 17.97 19.62
C LEU A 101 3.50 19.26 19.44
N GLN A 102 3.51 19.83 18.23
CA GLN A 102 4.21 21.09 17.98
C GLN A 102 3.62 22.24 18.79
N ALA A 103 2.28 22.31 18.90
CA ALA A 103 1.62 23.31 19.73
C ALA A 103 2.02 23.17 21.21
N GLN A 104 2.06 21.93 21.72
CA GLN A 104 2.46 21.64 23.09
C GLN A 104 3.94 22.00 23.35
N ILE A 105 4.84 21.70 22.40
CA ILE A 105 6.25 22.10 22.47
C ILE A 105 6.36 23.63 22.58
N ASN A 106 5.68 24.36 21.71
CA ASN A 106 5.72 25.83 21.72
C ASN A 106 5.18 26.41 23.03
N GLU A 107 4.15 25.81 23.61
CA GLU A 107 3.59 26.23 24.91
C GLU A 107 4.60 26.01 26.04
N LEU A 108 5.24 24.84 26.08
CA LEU A 108 6.28 24.52 27.06
C LEU A 108 7.52 25.41 26.91
N GLU A 109 7.94 25.72 25.68
CA GLU A 109 9.03 26.65 25.42
C GLU A 109 8.72 28.07 25.93
N LEU A 110 7.47 28.53 25.73
CA LEU A 110 7.02 29.81 26.22
C LEU A 110 6.99 29.84 27.75
N GLU A 111 6.48 28.79 28.40
CA GLU A 111 6.49 28.66 29.86
C GLU A 111 7.92 28.62 30.41
N ASN A 112 8.82 27.85 29.80
CA ASN A 112 10.23 27.81 30.18
C ASN A 112 10.89 29.19 30.09
N SER A 113 10.58 29.94 29.03
CA SER A 113 11.07 31.31 28.85
C SER A 113 10.58 32.23 29.96
N LYS A 114 9.29 32.18 30.31
CA LYS A 114 8.72 32.96 31.43
C LYS A 114 9.41 32.65 32.75
N LEU A 115 9.54 31.37 33.09
CA LEU A 115 10.18 30.93 34.34
C LEU A 115 11.64 31.37 34.43
N ARG A 116 12.39 31.38 33.31
CA ARG A 116 13.76 31.89 33.29
C ARG A 116 13.84 33.38 33.60
N VAL A 117 12.88 34.17 33.10
CA VAL A 117 12.79 35.60 33.38
C VAL A 117 12.46 35.82 34.85
N GLU A 118 11.44 35.13 35.37
CA GLU A 118 11.05 35.21 36.79
C GLU A 118 12.20 34.83 37.72
N LEU A 119 12.95 33.76 37.42
CA LEU A 119 14.12 33.36 38.18
C LEU A 119 15.24 34.41 38.18
N ARG A 120 15.47 35.06 37.03
CA ARG A 120 16.45 36.15 36.93
C ARG A 120 16.03 37.31 37.81
N ASP A 121 14.77 37.71 37.72
CA ASP A 121 14.23 38.86 38.43
C ASP A 121 14.24 38.63 39.94
N LEU A 122 13.80 37.45 40.41
CA LEU A 122 13.92 37.03 41.82
C LEU A 122 15.36 37.03 42.33
N LYS A 123 16.32 36.56 41.51
CA LYS A 123 17.74 36.58 41.88
C LYS A 123 18.26 38.00 42.03
N SER A 124 17.84 38.90 41.15
CA SER A 124 18.18 40.33 41.23
C SER A 124 17.57 40.97 42.47
N GLU A 125 16.29 40.72 42.76
CA GLU A 125 15.61 41.18 43.98
C GLU A 125 16.31 40.69 45.24
N TYR A 126 16.67 39.41 45.31
CA TYR A 126 17.40 38.84 46.45
C TYR A 126 18.77 39.51 46.67
N GLN A 127 19.51 39.78 45.58
CA GLN A 127 20.80 40.49 45.68
C GLN A 127 20.63 41.93 46.16
N LEU A 128 19.61 42.63 45.67
CA LEU A 128 19.26 43.98 46.12
C LEU A 128 18.92 43.98 47.61
N GLU A 129 18.12 43.02 48.07
CA GLU A 129 17.73 42.91 49.47
C GLU A 129 18.95 42.67 50.39
N LEU A 130 19.88 41.80 49.98
CA LEU A 130 21.16 41.59 50.66
C LEU A 130 21.96 42.89 50.80
N ILE A 131 22.14 43.63 49.70
CA ILE A 131 22.87 44.90 49.69
C ILE A 131 22.18 45.92 50.61
N THR A 132 20.85 46.00 50.58
CA THR A 132 20.13 46.92 51.47
C THR A 132 20.28 46.53 52.93
N GLN A 133 20.20 45.24 53.27
CA GLN A 133 20.43 44.79 54.65
C GLN A 133 21.85 45.11 55.13
N GLU A 134 22.88 44.87 54.31
CA GLU A 134 24.27 45.25 54.62
C GLU A 134 24.36 46.76 54.91
N TYR A 135 23.75 47.59 54.07
CA TYR A 135 23.73 49.04 54.24
C TYR A 135 23.05 49.49 55.56
N TYR A 136 21.96 48.83 55.95
CA TYR A 136 21.29 49.11 57.23
C TYR A 136 22.10 48.61 58.43
N THR A 137 22.86 47.52 58.29
CA THR A 137 23.74 47.04 59.37
C THR A 137 24.98 47.90 59.58
N GLU A 138 25.58 48.42 58.49
CA GLU A 138 26.75 49.30 58.55
C GLU A 138 26.43 50.72 59.09
N SER A 139 25.18 51.17 59.02
CA SER A 139 24.77 52.47 59.58
C SER A 139 24.65 52.50 61.12
N THR A 140 24.90 51.40 61.85
CA THR A 140 24.75 51.32 63.32
C THR A 140 26.05 51.35 64.13
N HIS A 141 27.22 51.55 63.51
CA HIS A 141 28.48 51.72 64.26
C HIS A 141 29.35 52.84 63.67
N PRO A 142 29.80 53.84 64.46
CA PRO A 142 30.68 54.87 63.96
C PRO A 142 32.10 54.35 63.84
N ALA A 143 32.70 54.72 62.71
CA ALA A 143 34.09 54.63 62.31
C ALA A 143 35.14 54.51 63.43
N SER A 144 36.00 53.49 63.31
CA SER A 144 37.40 53.58 63.69
C SER A 144 38.24 52.85 62.64
N SER A 145 39.02 53.60 61.88
CA SER A 145 40.18 53.11 61.10
C SER A 145 41.42 53.05 62.01
N PRO A 146 42.66 52.73 61.54
CA PRO A 146 43.12 51.91 60.39
C PRO A 146 44.24 50.90 60.80
N GLN A 147 44.90 50.28 59.80
CA GLN A 147 46.22 49.60 59.78
C GLN A 147 46.21 48.09 60.04
N THR A 148 47.03 47.23 59.42
CA THR A 148 48.08 47.28 58.36
C THR A 148 48.27 45.83 57.85
N ASP A 149 49.10 45.71 56.80
CA ASP A 149 50.05 44.60 56.57
C ASP A 149 49.64 43.36 55.74
N THR A 150 50.20 43.36 54.53
CA THR A 150 51.31 42.48 54.12
C THR A 150 51.03 41.01 53.77
N THR A 151 51.61 40.63 52.61
CA THR A 151 51.96 39.29 52.08
C THR A 151 50.80 38.39 51.64
N ASP A 152 50.92 37.52 50.64
CA ASP A 152 51.84 37.29 49.52
C ASP A 152 51.18 36.09 48.78
N SER A 153 51.43 35.97 47.48
CA SER A 153 51.63 34.67 46.82
C SER A 153 50.49 33.64 46.60
N ILE A 154 50.37 33.28 45.30
CA ILE A 154 50.28 31.92 44.73
C ILE A 154 48.88 31.36 44.38
N GLU A 155 48.62 31.39 43.07
CA GLU A 155 48.39 30.24 42.18
C GLU A 155 47.17 29.32 42.37
N SER A 156 46.45 29.16 41.25
CA SER A 156 46.18 27.89 40.57
C SER A 156 44.69 27.58 40.33
N THR A 157 44.30 27.77 39.06
CA THR A 157 43.23 27.04 38.38
C THR A 157 43.39 25.52 38.53
N PRO A 158 42.28 24.76 38.47
CA PRO A 158 42.11 23.98 37.24
C PRO A 158 40.68 23.92 36.71
N LYS A 159 40.65 23.76 35.37
CA LYS A 159 39.52 23.38 34.53
C LYS A 159 38.93 22.03 34.97
N SER A 160 37.62 21.88 34.91
CA SER A 160 36.95 20.58 34.86
C SER A 160 36.10 20.47 33.59
N LYS A 161 36.31 19.35 32.89
CA LYS A 161 35.73 18.91 31.63
C LYS A 161 34.35 18.30 31.85
N TYR A 162 33.45 18.44 30.89
CA TYR A 162 32.60 17.32 30.42
C TYR A 162 32.40 17.47 28.91
N GLU A 163 33.04 16.56 28.17
CA GLU A 163 32.59 16.05 26.86
C GLU A 163 31.69 14.83 27.12
#